data_AF-A0A967JWD9-F1
#
_entry.id   AF-A0A967JWD9-F1
#
_cell.length_a   1.000
_cell.length_b   1.000
_cell.length_c   1.000
_cell.angle_alpha   90.00
_cell.angle_beta   90.00
_cell.angle_gamma   90.00
#
_symmetry.space_group_name_H-M   'P 1'
#
loop_
_entity.id
_entity.type
_entity.pdbx_description
1 polymer ?
#
loop_
_entity_poly.entity_id
_entity_poly.type
_entity_poly.pdbx_seq_one_letter_code
_entity_poly.pdbx_strand_id
1 'polypeptide(L)'
;MSPDEVAKLPDVPSRRIDTLPASALVMSRVLRALEPERVVFSAYGLREGWLFTQLDSEEQYRDPLLEGAQAIGLPVARVPEFSAALGRWTEDLFPGETQIERRLRLAACALTDLSWRDHAKVRALESFFRLLQFPFIGLSHPERAFLALAILARYDGKVKGQVKEVAAALLKPNDIRRAEILGRVLLLGHRFSASVP
;
A
#
# COMPACT_ATOMS: atom_id res chain seq x y z
N MET A 1 -16.88 16.19 27.19
CA MET A 1 -17.33 16.95 26.02
C MET A 1 -18.82 16.72 25.87
N SER A 2 -19.61 17.78 25.71
CA SER A 2 -21.01 17.69 25.36
C SER A 2 -21.19 17.30 23.87
N PRO A 3 -22.38 16.81 23.46
CA PRO A 3 -22.69 16.59 22.06
C PRO A 3 -22.42 17.81 21.17
N ASP A 4 -22.75 19.02 21.65
CA ASP A 4 -22.53 20.28 20.91
C ASP A 4 -21.06 20.61 20.70
N GLU A 5 -20.19 20.22 21.64
CA GLU A 5 -18.74 20.37 21.49
C GLU A 5 -18.18 19.37 20.50
N VAL A 6 -18.67 18.13 20.52
CA VAL A 6 -18.28 17.07 19.58
C VAL A 6 -18.71 17.40 18.16
N ALA A 7 -19.90 17.97 17.99
CA ALA A 7 -20.43 18.38 16.68
C ALA A 7 -19.57 19.45 15.98
N LYS A 8 -18.79 20.22 16.73
CA LYS A 8 -17.88 21.26 16.20
C LYS A 8 -16.53 20.72 15.76
N LEU A 9 -16.19 19.46 16.07
CA LEU A 9 -14.94 18.85 15.64
C LEU A 9 -14.97 18.57 14.13
N PRO A 10 -13.86 18.81 13.41
CA PRO A 10 -13.79 18.52 11.98
C PRO A 10 -13.99 17.03 11.71
N ASP A 11 -14.67 16.72 10.60
CA ASP A 11 -14.84 15.36 10.06
C ASP A 11 -15.53 14.34 11.00
N VAL A 12 -16.24 14.77 12.05
CA VAL A 12 -17.05 13.88 12.89
C VAL A 12 -18.39 13.60 12.22
N PRO A 13 -18.71 12.33 11.86
CA PRO A 13 -20.01 12.01 11.29
C PRO A 13 -21.13 12.26 12.30
N SER A 14 -22.24 12.87 11.87
CA SER A 14 -23.36 13.23 12.76
C SER A 14 -23.86 12.05 13.61
N ARG A 15 -23.90 10.85 13.03
CA ARG A 15 -24.27 9.60 13.71
C ARG A 15 -23.36 9.19 14.90
N ARG A 16 -22.18 9.82 15.04
CA ARG A 16 -21.21 9.50 16.09
C ARG A 16 -21.25 10.50 17.24
N ILE A 17 -21.92 11.65 17.10
CA ILE A 17 -21.88 12.74 18.07
C ILE A 17 -22.26 12.26 19.47
N ASP A 18 -23.38 11.53 19.58
CA ASP A 18 -23.89 11.08 20.88
C ASP A 18 -23.05 9.95 21.51
N THR A 19 -22.35 9.17 20.69
CA THR A 19 -21.62 7.96 21.13
C THR A 19 -20.13 8.18 21.30
N LEU A 20 -19.56 9.23 20.71
CA LEU A 20 -18.12 9.49 20.73
C LEU A 20 -17.58 9.73 22.16
N PRO A 21 -18.24 10.51 23.05
CA PRO A 21 -17.74 10.71 24.41
C PRO A 21 -17.65 9.40 25.20
N ALA A 22 -18.68 8.54 25.11
CA ALA A 22 -18.69 7.25 25.79
C ALA A 22 -17.61 6.31 25.23
N SER A 23 -17.46 6.27 23.90
CA SER A 23 -16.43 5.47 23.22
C SER A 23 -15.02 5.91 23.61
N ALA A 24 -14.77 7.23 23.65
CA ALA A 24 -13.49 7.80 24.06
C ALA A 24 -13.16 7.49 25.53
N LEU A 25 -14.16 7.51 26.41
CA LEU A 25 -13.99 7.12 27.81
C LEU A 25 -13.57 5.65 27.92
N VAL A 26 -14.26 4.73 27.23
CA VAL A 26 -13.90 3.30 27.25
C VAL A 26 -12.48 3.11 26.71
N MET A 27 -12.16 3.69 25.56
CA MET A 27 -10.82 3.61 24.97
C MET A 27 -9.76 4.15 25.95
N SER A 28 -10.01 5.28 26.60
CA SER A 28 -9.10 5.86 27.59
C SER A 28 -8.83 4.91 28.76
N ARG A 29 -9.87 4.23 29.28
CA ARG A 29 -9.72 3.24 30.36
C ARG A 29 -8.92 2.01 29.90
N VAL A 30 -9.17 1.53 28.68
CA VAL A 30 -8.44 0.39 28.10
C VAL A 30 -6.96 0.75 27.90
N LEU A 31 -6.65 1.91 27.34
CA LEU A 31 -5.26 2.35 27.12
C LEU A 31 -4.49 2.51 28.42
N ARG A 32 -5.12 3.03 29.48
CA ARG A 32 -4.48 3.15 30.80
C ARG A 32 -4.24 1.82 31.49
N ALA A 33 -5.06 0.81 31.21
CA ALA A 33 -4.92 -0.51 31.80
C ALA A 33 -3.88 -1.38 31.07
N LEU A 34 -3.81 -1.26 29.73
CA LEU A 34 -2.95 -2.08 28.89
C LEU A 34 -1.60 -1.44 28.58
N GLU A 35 -1.49 -0.11 28.69
CA GLU A 35 -0.29 0.69 28.40
C GLU A 35 0.43 0.27 27.09
N PRO A 36 -0.29 0.16 25.95
CA PRO A 36 0.33 -0.32 24.73
C PRO A 36 1.30 0.73 24.15
N GLU A 37 2.39 0.26 23.54
CA GLU A 37 3.31 1.14 22.82
C GLU A 37 2.63 1.83 21.63
N ARG A 38 1.71 1.12 20.94
CA ARG A 38 1.04 1.58 19.73
C ARG A 38 -0.41 1.08 19.65
N VAL A 39 -1.27 1.89 19.02
CA VAL A 39 -2.65 1.53 18.67
C VAL A 39 -2.76 1.49 17.15
N VAL A 40 -3.20 0.35 16.62
CA VAL A 40 -3.45 0.17 15.18
C VAL A 40 -4.94 0.00 14.96
N PHE A 41 -5.52 0.82 14.10
CA PHE A 41 -6.93 0.72 13.74
C PHE A 41 -7.10 -0.23 12.56
N SER A 42 -8.00 -1.20 12.71
CA SER A 42 -8.42 -2.10 11.64
C SER A 42 -9.75 -1.62 11.06
N ALA A 43 -9.84 -1.53 9.74
CA ALA A 43 -11.12 -1.36 9.04
C ALA A 43 -11.96 -2.65 9.01
N TYR A 44 -11.33 -3.79 9.32
CA TYR A 44 -11.93 -5.13 9.34
C TYR A 44 -12.44 -5.47 10.73
N GLY A 45 -13.61 -6.10 10.79
CA GLY A 45 -14.25 -6.50 12.04
C GLY A 45 -14.74 -7.95 12.00
N LEU A 46 -15.81 -8.21 12.76
CA LEU A 46 -16.35 -9.56 12.93
C LEU A 46 -16.77 -10.22 11.61
N ARG A 47 -17.36 -9.45 10.69
CA ARG A 47 -17.82 -9.97 9.40
C ARG A 47 -16.67 -10.54 8.58
N GLU A 48 -15.59 -9.78 8.43
CA GLU A 48 -14.44 -10.22 7.63
C GLU A 48 -13.64 -11.29 8.35
N GLY A 49 -13.56 -11.25 9.69
CA GLY A 49 -13.01 -12.35 10.47
C GLY A 49 -13.77 -13.66 10.26
N TRP A 50 -15.11 -13.62 10.26
CA TRP A 50 -15.93 -14.80 9.98
C TRP A 50 -15.72 -15.32 8.55
N LEU A 51 -15.68 -14.43 7.54
CA LEU A 51 -15.36 -14.83 6.16
C LEU A 51 -13.97 -15.46 6.06
N PHE A 52 -12.97 -14.88 6.74
CA PHE A 52 -11.62 -15.43 6.77
C PHE A 52 -11.58 -16.84 7.38
N THR A 53 -12.39 -17.12 8.41
CA THR A 53 -12.48 -18.47 9.00
C THR A 53 -13.09 -19.52 8.08
N GLN A 54 -13.74 -19.12 6.98
CA GLN A 54 -14.27 -20.04 5.97
C GLN A 54 -13.22 -20.41 4.90
N LEU A 55 -12.10 -19.69 4.84
CA LEU A 55 -11.00 -20.03 3.94
C LEU A 55 -10.28 -21.29 4.44
N ASP A 56 -9.70 -22.06 3.52
CA ASP A 56 -8.82 -23.16 3.91
C ASP A 56 -7.52 -22.65 4.56
N SER A 57 -6.78 -23.54 5.22
CA SER A 57 -5.55 -23.15 5.89
C SER A 57 -4.50 -22.60 4.92
N GLU A 58 -4.43 -23.10 3.69
CA GLU A 58 -3.44 -22.64 2.72
C GLU A 58 -3.70 -21.19 2.30
N GLU A 59 -4.96 -20.82 2.04
CA GLU A 59 -5.39 -19.46 1.75
C GLU A 59 -5.15 -18.52 2.94
N GLN A 60 -5.41 -18.98 4.17
CA GLN A 60 -5.15 -18.19 5.38
C GLN A 60 -3.66 -17.87 5.58
N TYR A 61 -2.75 -18.73 5.10
CA TYR A 61 -1.30 -18.52 5.18
C TYR A 61 -0.75 -17.60 4.07
N ARG A 62 -1.53 -17.27 3.04
CA ARG A 62 -1.04 -16.41 1.96
C ARG A 62 -0.87 -14.97 2.43
N ASP A 63 0.05 -14.27 1.79
CA ASP A 63 0.27 -12.87 2.09
C ASP A 63 -0.84 -12.01 1.46
N PRO A 64 -1.68 -11.34 2.26
CA PRO A 64 -2.83 -10.60 1.76
C PRO A 64 -2.48 -9.43 0.82
N LEU A 65 -1.28 -8.85 0.95
CA LEU A 65 -0.83 -7.79 0.02
C LEU A 65 -0.37 -8.38 -1.30
N LEU A 66 0.32 -9.52 -1.29
CA LEU A 66 0.76 -10.16 -2.52
C LEU A 66 -0.44 -10.68 -3.32
N GLU A 67 -1.38 -11.35 -2.65
CA GLU A 67 -2.62 -11.81 -3.29
C GLU A 67 -3.41 -10.62 -3.84
N GLY A 68 -3.56 -9.54 -3.07
CA GLY A 68 -4.25 -8.33 -3.52
C GLY A 68 -3.53 -7.63 -4.69
N ALA A 69 -2.21 -7.53 -4.66
CA ALA A 69 -1.41 -6.94 -5.72
C ALA A 69 -1.49 -7.77 -7.01
N GLN A 70 -1.46 -9.10 -6.91
CA GLN A 70 -1.60 -9.99 -8.06
C GLN A 70 -3.02 -9.95 -8.64
N ALA A 71 -4.05 -10.02 -7.78
CA ALA A 71 -5.45 -9.97 -8.20
C ALA A 71 -5.80 -8.67 -8.93
N ILE A 72 -5.16 -7.55 -8.55
CA ILE A 72 -5.37 -6.25 -9.21
C ILE A 72 -4.47 -6.08 -10.44
N GLY A 73 -3.19 -6.46 -10.32
CA GLY A 73 -2.16 -6.14 -11.31
C GLY A 73 -2.11 -7.09 -12.50
N LEU A 74 -2.22 -8.41 -12.26
CA LEU A 74 -2.06 -9.41 -13.31
C LEU A 74 -3.14 -9.36 -14.39
N PRO A 75 -4.45 -9.21 -14.06
CA PRO A 75 -5.50 -9.19 -15.08
C PRO A 75 -5.41 -8.02 -16.06
N VAL A 76 -4.74 -6.93 -15.67
CA VAL A 76 -4.56 -5.74 -16.51
C VAL A 76 -3.18 -5.64 -17.15
N ALA A 77 -2.25 -6.50 -16.76
CA ALA A 77 -0.89 -6.51 -17.28
C ALA A 77 -0.86 -6.94 -18.76
N ARG A 78 0.13 -6.42 -19.52
CA ARG A 78 0.35 -6.86 -20.91
C ARG A 78 0.68 -8.33 -21.02
N VAL A 79 1.56 -8.81 -20.14
CA VAL A 79 2.02 -10.19 -20.04
C VAL A 79 2.09 -10.53 -18.55
N PRO A 80 1.10 -11.26 -17.99
CA PRO A 80 1.03 -11.56 -16.56
C PRO A 80 2.30 -12.21 -16.00
N GLU A 81 2.92 -13.11 -16.77
CA GLU A 81 4.13 -13.85 -16.39
C GLU A 81 5.35 -12.94 -16.19
N PHE A 82 5.34 -11.74 -16.78
CA PHE A 82 6.42 -10.77 -16.65
C PHE A 82 6.60 -10.30 -15.20
N SER A 83 5.53 -10.30 -14.41
CA SER A 83 5.59 -10.00 -12.98
C SER A 83 6.55 -10.94 -12.24
N ALA A 84 6.43 -12.25 -12.46
CA ALA A 84 7.28 -13.26 -11.83
C ALA A 84 8.73 -13.16 -12.34
N ALA A 85 8.92 -12.84 -13.62
CA ALA A 85 10.25 -12.60 -14.19
C ALA A 85 10.95 -11.40 -13.54
N LEU A 86 10.25 -10.28 -13.35
CA LEU A 86 10.75 -9.11 -12.62
C LEU A 86 11.04 -9.43 -11.15
N GLY A 87 10.21 -10.28 -10.51
CA GLY A 87 10.44 -10.74 -9.14
C GLY A 87 11.78 -11.46 -8.99
N ARG A 88 12.12 -12.36 -9.94
CA ARG A 88 13.43 -13.02 -10.01
C ARG A 88 14.56 -12.06 -10.37
N TRP A 89 14.33 -11.22 -11.38
CA TRP A 89 15.34 -10.26 -11.84
C TRP A 89 15.77 -9.26 -10.76
N THR A 90 14.88 -8.96 -9.81
CA THR A 90 15.15 -8.02 -8.71
C THR A 90 15.53 -8.72 -7.40
N GLU A 91 15.77 -10.03 -7.40
CA GLU A 91 16.01 -10.80 -6.17
C GLU A 91 17.21 -10.30 -5.37
N ASP A 92 18.34 -10.05 -6.06
CA ASP A 92 19.58 -9.56 -5.44
C ASP A 92 19.72 -8.03 -5.46
N LEU A 93 18.65 -7.30 -5.79
CA LEU A 93 18.70 -5.84 -5.94
C LEU A 93 19.07 -5.12 -4.63
N PHE A 94 18.63 -5.67 -3.50
CA PHE A 94 18.84 -5.08 -2.18
C PHE A 94 19.52 -6.09 -1.25
N PRO A 95 20.85 -5.98 -1.03
CA PRO A 95 21.56 -6.83 -0.09
C PRO A 95 20.97 -6.72 1.32
N GLY A 96 20.68 -7.86 1.96
CA GLY A 96 20.09 -7.91 3.30
C GLY A 96 18.61 -7.55 3.37
N GLU A 97 17.87 -7.65 2.26
CA GLU A 97 16.43 -7.38 2.20
C GLU A 97 15.64 -8.19 3.24
N THR A 98 14.86 -7.48 4.06
CA THR A 98 13.95 -8.08 5.03
C THR A 98 12.72 -8.69 4.36
N GLN A 99 11.99 -9.56 5.07
CA GLN A 99 10.76 -10.17 4.53
C GLN A 99 9.69 -9.12 4.16
N ILE A 100 9.54 -8.05 4.95
CA ILE A 100 8.61 -6.95 4.68
C ILE A 100 9.02 -6.23 3.39
N GLU A 101 10.30 -5.95 3.22
CA GLU A 101 10.82 -5.29 2.03
C GLU A 101 10.70 -6.16 0.77
N ARG A 102 10.98 -7.47 0.88
CA ARG A 102 10.80 -8.45 -0.20
C ARG A 102 9.36 -8.48 -0.67
N ARG A 103 8.43 -8.53 0.27
CA ARG A 103 6.98 -8.48 0.00
C ARG A 103 6.58 -7.22 -0.76
N LEU A 104 7.06 -6.04 -0.36
CA LEU A 104 6.78 -4.79 -1.09
C LEU A 104 7.36 -4.83 -2.51
N ARG A 105 8.58 -5.37 -2.67
CA ARG A 105 9.21 -5.51 -3.98
C ARG A 105 8.40 -6.40 -4.91
N LEU A 106 7.94 -7.56 -4.42
CA LEU A 106 7.11 -8.48 -5.19
C LEU A 106 5.72 -7.89 -5.51
N ALA A 107 5.11 -7.18 -4.57
CA ALA A 107 3.86 -6.44 -4.83
C ALA A 107 4.05 -5.37 -5.91
N ALA A 108 5.15 -4.63 -5.91
CA ALA A 108 5.48 -3.69 -6.97
C ALA A 108 5.71 -4.39 -8.33
N CYS A 109 6.29 -5.59 -8.35
CA CYS A 109 6.42 -6.39 -9.57
C CYS A 109 5.05 -6.83 -10.11
N ALA A 110 4.09 -7.18 -9.25
CA ALA A 110 2.71 -7.51 -9.66
C ALA A 110 1.97 -6.28 -10.20
N LEU A 111 2.19 -5.11 -9.61
CA LEU A 111 1.54 -3.85 -9.97
C LEU A 111 2.28 -3.05 -11.05
N THR A 112 3.42 -3.56 -11.53
CA THR A 112 4.35 -2.84 -12.42
C THR A 112 3.70 -2.31 -13.68
N ASP A 113 2.61 -2.93 -14.15
CA ASP A 113 1.96 -2.61 -15.41
C ASP A 113 0.55 -2.06 -15.27
N LEU A 114 0.15 -1.69 -14.05
CA LEU A 114 -1.22 -1.28 -13.68
C LEU A 114 -1.86 -0.24 -14.62
N SER A 115 -1.08 0.72 -15.13
CA SER A 115 -1.54 1.85 -15.95
C SER A 115 -0.87 1.88 -17.32
N TRP A 116 -0.49 0.74 -17.90
CA TRP A 116 0.23 0.73 -19.17
C TRP A 116 -0.59 1.28 -20.34
N ARG A 117 -1.92 1.12 -20.27
CA ARG A 117 -2.90 1.62 -21.25
C ARG A 117 -3.20 3.10 -21.11
N ASP A 118 -2.90 3.69 -19.96
CA ASP A 118 -3.18 5.09 -19.70
C ASP A 118 -2.21 5.97 -20.50
N HIS A 119 -2.67 7.18 -20.84
CA HIS A 119 -1.88 8.11 -21.63
C HIS A 119 -0.53 8.43 -20.94
N ALA A 120 0.56 8.45 -21.69
CA ALA A 120 1.91 8.54 -21.16
C ALA A 120 2.16 9.75 -20.24
N LYS A 121 1.46 10.88 -20.49
CA LYS A 121 1.56 12.10 -19.67
C LYS A 121 0.91 11.99 -18.29
N VAL A 122 0.00 11.04 -18.06
CA VAL A 122 -0.80 10.98 -16.82
C VAL A 122 -0.58 9.68 -16.03
N ARG A 123 -0.25 8.58 -16.72
CA ARG A 123 -0.18 7.24 -16.13
C ARG A 123 0.65 7.13 -14.85
N ALA A 124 1.75 7.88 -14.73
CA ALA A 124 2.60 7.85 -13.55
C ALA A 124 1.90 8.44 -12.31
N LEU A 125 1.27 9.60 -12.48
CA LEU A 125 0.60 10.30 -11.39
C LEU A 125 -0.73 9.62 -11.04
N GLU A 126 -1.46 9.15 -12.05
CA GLU A 126 -2.69 8.37 -11.85
C GLU A 126 -2.41 7.05 -11.12
N SER A 127 -1.36 6.31 -11.51
CA SER A 127 -0.93 5.11 -10.78
C SER A 127 -0.60 5.42 -9.31
N PHE A 128 0.11 6.52 -9.06
CA PHE A 128 0.46 6.93 -7.70
C PHE A 128 -0.77 7.13 -6.83
N PHE A 129 -1.72 7.98 -7.26
CA PHE A 129 -2.93 8.24 -6.48
C PHE A 129 -3.83 7.01 -6.37
N ARG A 130 -3.93 6.21 -7.43
CA ARG A 130 -4.70 4.98 -7.41
C ARG A 130 -4.18 4.00 -6.36
N LEU A 131 -2.86 3.83 -6.25
CA LEU A 131 -2.24 2.96 -5.24
C LEU A 131 -2.38 3.49 -3.81
N LEU A 132 -2.42 4.81 -3.64
CA LEU A 132 -2.75 5.41 -2.33
C LEU A 132 -4.20 5.14 -1.90
N GLN A 133 -5.11 4.93 -2.84
CA GLN A 133 -6.55 4.79 -2.55
C GLN A 133 -7.06 3.34 -2.62
N PHE A 134 -6.37 2.45 -3.32
CA PHE A 134 -6.80 1.05 -3.44
C PHE A 134 -6.94 0.38 -2.07
N PRO A 135 -7.96 -0.46 -1.85
CA PRO A 135 -8.23 -1.08 -0.56
C PRO A 135 -7.34 -2.32 -0.34
N PHE A 136 -6.03 -2.14 -0.49
CA PHE A 136 -5.06 -3.16 -0.08
C PHE A 136 -5.21 -3.46 1.40
N ILE A 137 -4.94 -4.73 1.75
CA ILE A 137 -4.91 -5.23 3.12
C ILE A 137 -3.51 -5.63 3.54
N GLY A 138 -3.26 -5.57 4.85
CA GLY A 138 -1.98 -5.97 5.43
C GLY A 138 -0.83 -5.02 5.14
N LEU A 139 -1.08 -3.76 4.78
CA LEU A 139 -0.04 -2.75 4.56
C LEU A 139 -0.17 -1.55 5.50
N SER A 140 0.97 -1.01 5.94
CA SER A 140 1.02 0.25 6.67
C SER A 140 0.94 1.47 5.74
N HIS A 141 0.69 2.68 6.29
CA HIS A 141 0.68 3.91 5.49
C HIS A 141 2.03 4.19 4.79
N PRO A 142 3.21 4.01 5.45
CA PRO A 142 4.50 4.11 4.76
C PRO A 142 4.64 3.08 3.64
N GLU A 143 4.29 1.82 3.87
CA GLU A 143 4.36 0.75 2.85
C GLU A 143 3.52 1.06 1.61
N ARG A 144 2.32 1.61 1.83
CA ARG A 144 1.45 2.08 0.75
C ARG A 144 2.09 3.21 -0.06
N ALA A 145 2.67 4.19 0.61
CA ALA A 145 3.38 5.29 -0.05
C ALA A 145 4.61 4.79 -0.82
N PHE A 146 5.34 3.81 -0.26
CA PHE A 146 6.48 3.16 -0.92
C PHE A 146 6.08 2.51 -2.24
N LEU A 147 5.00 1.71 -2.25
CA LEU A 147 4.49 1.05 -3.46
C LEU A 147 4.06 2.08 -4.52
N ALA A 148 3.27 3.08 -4.11
CA ALA A 148 2.84 4.15 -5.00
C ALA A 148 4.03 4.86 -5.64
N LEU A 149 5.06 5.17 -4.84
CA LEU A 149 6.26 5.84 -5.31
C LEU A 149 7.11 4.97 -6.25
N ALA A 150 7.23 3.67 -5.97
CA ALA A 150 7.96 2.74 -6.83
C ALA A 150 7.32 2.64 -8.22
N ILE A 151 5.98 2.55 -8.29
CA ILE A 151 5.25 2.50 -9.57
C ILE A 151 5.32 3.85 -10.31
N LEU A 152 5.26 4.97 -9.60
CA LEU A 152 5.48 6.29 -10.19
C LEU A 152 6.88 6.40 -10.81
N ALA A 153 7.91 6.01 -10.07
CA ALA A 153 9.29 6.01 -10.55
C ALA A 153 9.49 5.07 -11.75
N ARG A 154 8.74 3.96 -11.81
CA ARG A 154 8.70 3.08 -12.98
C ARG A 154 8.14 3.76 -14.23
N TYR A 155 7.15 4.66 -14.12
CA TYR A 155 6.55 5.31 -15.29
C TYR A 155 7.23 6.62 -15.71
N ASP A 156 7.58 7.50 -14.78
CA ASP A 156 8.10 8.86 -15.07
C ASP A 156 9.53 9.09 -14.54
N GLY A 157 10.06 8.19 -13.72
CA GLY A 157 11.44 8.24 -13.22
C GLY A 157 11.79 9.42 -12.30
N LYS A 158 10.88 10.39 -12.14
CA LYS A 158 11.11 11.64 -11.39
C LYS A 158 10.00 11.87 -10.36
N VAL A 159 10.40 12.05 -9.10
CA VAL A 159 9.51 12.41 -7.99
C VAL A 159 9.47 13.93 -7.85
N LYS A 160 8.32 14.56 -8.08
CA LYS A 160 8.17 16.03 -8.11
C LYS A 160 6.83 16.50 -7.53
N GLY A 161 6.76 17.78 -7.15
CA GLY A 161 5.54 18.44 -6.70
C GLY A 161 4.86 17.71 -5.53
N GLN A 162 3.54 17.58 -5.60
CA GLN A 162 2.70 16.94 -4.58
C GLN A 162 3.17 15.52 -4.20
N VAL A 163 3.73 14.76 -5.13
CA VAL A 163 4.25 13.40 -4.87
C VAL A 163 5.41 13.47 -3.88
N LYS A 164 6.30 14.46 -4.02
CA LYS A 164 7.45 14.63 -3.13
C LYS A 164 6.99 15.01 -1.73
N GLU A 165 5.97 15.84 -1.61
CA GLU A 165 5.40 16.27 -0.33
C GLU A 165 4.78 15.09 0.42
N VAL A 166 3.92 14.30 -0.27
CA VAL A 166 3.31 13.10 0.32
C VAL A 166 4.37 12.06 0.70
N ALA A 167 5.35 11.82 -0.18
CA ALA A 167 6.44 10.89 0.11
C ALA A 167 7.26 11.34 1.33
N ALA A 168 7.65 12.62 1.41
CA ALA A 168 8.42 13.14 2.54
C ALA A 168 7.65 13.14 3.86
N ALA A 169 6.31 13.20 3.82
CA ALA A 169 5.48 13.12 5.02
C ALA A 169 5.35 11.70 5.60
N LEU A 170 5.44 10.66 4.76
CA LEU A 170 5.17 9.27 5.15
C LEU A 170 6.40 8.35 5.13
N LEU A 171 7.45 8.70 4.39
CA LEU A 171 8.61 7.86 4.15
C LEU A 171 9.89 8.52 4.65
N LYS A 172 10.83 7.70 5.14
CA LYS A 172 12.18 8.15 5.43
C LYS A 172 12.95 8.37 4.11
N PRO A 173 13.99 9.23 4.10
CA PRO A 173 14.80 9.44 2.89
C PRO A 173 15.37 8.17 2.28
N ASN A 174 15.72 7.17 3.11
CA ASN A 174 16.20 5.88 2.62
C ASN A 174 15.11 5.08 1.90
N ASP A 175 13.88 5.08 2.41
CA ASP A 175 12.74 4.36 1.83
C ASP A 175 12.32 5.01 0.50
N ILE A 176 12.35 6.35 0.42
CA ILE A 176 12.16 7.10 -0.83
C ILE A 176 13.18 6.67 -1.87
N ARG A 177 14.47 6.67 -1.51
CA ARG A 177 15.55 6.27 -2.40
C ARG A 177 15.40 4.81 -2.86
N ARG A 178 15.04 3.92 -1.95
CA ARG A 178 14.82 2.49 -2.24
C ARG A 178 13.64 2.29 -3.20
N ALA A 179 12.53 3.01 -3.01
CA ALA A 179 11.39 2.99 -3.93
C ALA A 179 11.76 3.51 -5.33
N GLU A 180 12.53 4.60 -5.41
CA GLU A 180 13.02 5.13 -6.69
C GLU A 180 13.96 4.15 -7.42
N ILE A 181 14.89 3.51 -6.68
CA ILE A 181 15.77 2.48 -7.24
C ILE A 181 14.94 1.34 -7.80
N LEU A 182 14.01 0.79 -7.02
CA LEU A 182 13.15 -0.28 -7.45
C LEU A 182 12.37 0.11 -8.72
N GLY A 183 11.71 1.27 -8.73
CA GLY A 183 10.96 1.74 -9.89
C GLY A 183 11.82 1.89 -11.15
N ARG A 184 13.03 2.43 -11.03
CA ARG A 184 13.97 2.58 -12.16
C ARG A 184 14.48 1.25 -12.68
N VAL A 185 14.72 0.30 -11.78
CA VAL A 185 15.04 -1.08 -12.17
C VAL A 185 13.84 -1.66 -12.91
N LEU A 186 12.63 -1.67 -12.37
CA LEU A 186 11.44 -2.15 -13.11
C LEU A 186 11.28 -1.50 -14.50
N LEU A 187 11.52 -0.19 -14.62
CA LEU A 187 11.55 0.50 -15.91
C LEU A 187 12.61 -0.05 -16.87
N LEU A 188 13.83 -0.27 -16.40
CA LEU A 188 14.89 -0.90 -17.19
C LEU A 188 14.47 -2.29 -17.66
N GLY A 189 13.86 -3.10 -16.78
CA GLY A 189 13.35 -4.43 -17.13
C GLY A 189 12.31 -4.36 -18.24
N HIS A 190 11.35 -3.45 -18.15
CA HIS A 190 10.35 -3.22 -19.20
C HIS A 190 10.96 -2.77 -20.53
N ARG A 191 12.02 -1.95 -20.51
CA ARG A 191 12.69 -1.44 -21.72
C ARG A 191 13.56 -2.50 -22.38
N PHE A 192 14.27 -3.28 -21.58
CA PHE A 192 15.20 -4.31 -22.07
C PHE A 192 14.46 -5.50 -22.70
N SER A 193 13.37 -5.93 -22.06
CA SER A 193 12.63 -7.14 -22.46
C SER A 193 11.41 -6.87 -23.35
N ALA A 194 11.09 -5.60 -23.62
CA ALA A 194 9.80 -5.19 -24.14
C ALA A 194 8.59 -5.69 -23.31
N SER A 195 8.78 -5.91 -22.01
CA SER A 195 7.77 -6.40 -21.06
C SER A 195 7.35 -7.86 -21.25
N VAL A 196 8.30 -8.70 -21.68
CA VAL A 196 8.13 -10.15 -21.89
C VAL A 196 9.14 -10.89 -21.00
N PRO A 197 8.79 -12.04 -20.38
CA PRO A 197 9.68 -12.81 -19.50
C PRO A 197 11.03 -13.23 -20.10
#